data_AF-A0AAV6GME7-F1
#
_entry.id   AF-A0AAV6GME7-F1
#
_cell.length_a   1.000
_cell.length_b   1.000
_cell.length_c   1.000
_cell.angle_alpha   90.00
_cell.angle_beta   90.00
_cell.angle_gamma   90.00
#
_symmetry.space_group_name_H-M   'P 1'
#
loop_
_entity.id
_entity.type
_entity.pdbx_description
1 polymer ?
#
loop_
_entity_poly.entity_id
_entity_poly.type
_entity_poly.pdbx_seq_one_letter_code
_entity_poly.pdbx_strand_id
1 'polypeptide(L)'
;MADEEVDQVEVVEVEAEPEAEAEEEKPKFKPTAPRIPDGEKVDFDDIQKKRQNKDLMELQSLIDAHFELRKKEEEELIALKTRIEKRRAERAEQQRIQAEKEKERQARREEEKLRKAEADAKKKADEEDKKKSALSSLGGGYSSHLQKADQKRGKKQTEREKKKKILADRRKPLNIDHLNEDKLKEKAKEFHEWLKTLESEKYDHMEKLKRQKYEVTTLRKRVEELNKREGIGGAVASNVDGKLTEVQNITFHIPIGIPGQTFPP
;
A
#
# COMPACT_ATOMS: atom_id res chain seq x y z
N MET A 1 28.96 -17.76 30.87
CA MET A 1 27.60 -18.12 31.30
C MET A 1 26.64 -17.49 30.32
N ALA A 2 26.32 -18.08 29.18
CA ALA A 2 26.58 -19.39 28.58
C ALA A 2 26.79 -19.10 27.06
N ASP A 3 27.87 -19.55 26.44
CA ASP A 3 27.96 -20.80 25.64
C ASP A 3 26.86 -20.83 24.56
N GLU A 4 27.20 -20.48 23.32
CA GLU A 4 27.54 -21.42 22.22
C GLU A 4 26.23 -22.00 21.65
N GLU A 5 25.87 -21.78 20.39
CA GLU A 5 26.31 -22.65 19.30
C GLU A 5 25.85 -22.05 17.95
N VAL A 6 26.79 -21.96 17.01
CA VAL A 6 26.58 -21.60 15.61
C VAL A 6 26.45 -22.91 14.87
N ASP A 7 25.24 -23.29 14.45
CA ASP A 7 25.06 -24.52 13.69
C ASP A 7 25.02 -24.22 12.19
N GLN A 8 26.08 -24.69 11.52
CA GLN A 8 26.31 -24.66 10.09
C GLN A 8 25.66 -25.90 9.51
N VAL A 9 24.66 -25.75 8.64
CA VAL A 9 24.12 -26.90 7.90
C VAL A 9 24.97 -27.11 6.65
N GLU A 10 25.86 -28.08 6.79
CA GLU A 10 26.80 -28.65 5.84
C GLU A 10 26.08 -29.29 4.64
N VAL A 11 26.64 -29.07 3.46
CA VAL A 11 26.23 -29.65 2.18
C VAL A 11 26.71 -31.10 2.16
N VAL A 12 25.80 -32.07 2.24
CA VAL A 12 26.14 -33.48 2.05
C VAL A 12 25.83 -33.88 0.62
N GLU A 13 26.91 -33.98 -0.15
CA GLU A 13 27.04 -34.62 -1.45
C GLU A 13 26.78 -36.12 -1.28
N VAL A 14 25.71 -36.64 -1.89
CA VAL A 14 25.41 -38.08 -1.89
C VAL A 14 26.08 -38.69 -3.11
N GLU A 15 27.27 -39.24 -2.89
CA GLU A 15 27.93 -40.17 -3.81
C GLU A 15 27.07 -41.43 -3.99
N ALA A 16 26.98 -41.86 -5.23
CA ALA A 16 26.42 -43.13 -5.64
C ALA A 16 27.42 -44.26 -5.37
N GLU A 17 26.98 -45.32 -4.69
CA GLU A 17 27.61 -46.64 -4.77
C GLU A 17 26.58 -47.73 -5.10
N PRO A 18 27.00 -48.79 -5.82
CA PRO A 18 26.13 -49.72 -6.52
C PRO A 18 25.58 -50.80 -5.59
N GLU A 19 24.27 -51.05 -5.67
CA GLU A 19 23.60 -52.12 -4.94
C GLU A 19 23.89 -53.48 -5.60
N ALA A 20 24.37 -54.41 -4.77
CA ALA A 20 24.88 -55.72 -5.14
C ALA A 20 23.78 -56.69 -5.59
N GLU A 21 24.11 -57.51 -6.59
CA GLU A 21 23.37 -58.68 -7.05
C GLU A 21 23.07 -59.64 -5.88
N ALA A 22 21.79 -59.85 -5.60
CA ALA A 22 21.31 -61.00 -4.85
C ALA A 22 21.01 -62.14 -5.85
N GLU A 23 21.92 -63.12 -5.94
CA GLU A 23 21.64 -64.41 -6.58
C GLU A 23 20.56 -65.16 -5.78
N GLU A 24 19.32 -65.18 -6.28
CA GLU A 24 18.31 -66.14 -5.82
C GLU A 24 18.54 -67.51 -6.48
N GLU A 25 18.70 -68.52 -5.63
CA GLU A 25 18.89 -69.93 -5.97
C GLU A 25 17.77 -70.48 -6.88
N LYS A 26 18.20 -71.10 -7.99
CA LYS A 26 17.35 -71.91 -8.88
C LYS A 26 16.67 -73.06 -8.13
N PRO A 27 15.33 -73.17 -8.10
CA PRO A 27 14.68 -74.43 -7.79
C PRO A 27 14.83 -75.39 -8.99
N LYS A 28 15.51 -76.52 -8.79
CA LYS A 28 15.65 -77.60 -9.78
C LYS A 28 14.31 -78.29 -10.03
N PHE A 29 13.52 -77.76 -10.97
CA PHE A 29 12.34 -78.45 -11.52
C PHE A 29 12.77 -79.33 -12.70
N LYS A 30 12.55 -80.65 -12.60
CA LYS A 30 12.74 -81.60 -13.72
C LYS A 30 11.43 -81.68 -14.51
N PRO A 31 11.34 -81.21 -15.77
CA PRO A 31 10.20 -81.56 -16.61
C PRO A 31 10.46 -82.95 -17.21
N THR A 32 9.69 -83.94 -16.76
CA THR A 32 9.48 -85.20 -17.48
C THR A 32 9.00 -84.89 -18.89
N ALA A 33 9.75 -85.36 -19.89
CA ALA A 33 9.48 -85.15 -21.31
C ALA A 33 8.07 -85.67 -21.70
N PRO A 34 7.17 -84.79 -22.18
CA PRO A 34 5.95 -85.22 -22.85
C PRO A 34 6.31 -85.82 -24.21
N ARG A 35 5.91 -87.08 -24.38
CA ARG A 35 6.00 -87.90 -25.59
C ARG A 35 5.30 -87.18 -26.75
N ILE A 36 6.05 -86.82 -27.79
CA ILE A 36 5.55 -86.19 -29.02
C ILE A 36 4.74 -87.24 -29.80
N PRO A 37 3.43 -87.05 -30.07
CA PRO A 37 2.71 -87.76 -31.11
C PRO A 37 3.00 -87.11 -32.47
N ASP A 38 3.16 -87.97 -33.46
CA ASP A 38 3.58 -87.68 -34.83
C ASP A 38 2.84 -86.55 -35.54
N GLY A 39 3.63 -85.70 -36.22
CA GLY A 39 3.38 -85.35 -37.62
C GLY A 39 2.17 -84.48 -37.95
N GLU A 40 2.12 -83.24 -37.44
CA GLU A 40 1.41 -82.16 -38.10
C GLU A 40 2.44 -81.13 -38.57
N LYS A 41 2.46 -80.84 -39.88
CA LYS A 41 3.41 -79.89 -40.49
C LYS A 41 3.33 -78.57 -39.74
N VAL A 42 4.40 -78.25 -39.03
CA VAL A 42 4.58 -76.96 -38.37
C VAL A 42 4.76 -75.92 -39.48
N ASP A 43 3.68 -75.23 -39.85
CA ASP A 43 3.74 -74.14 -40.83
C ASP A 43 4.56 -72.98 -40.26
N PHE A 44 5.75 -72.76 -40.81
CA PHE A 44 6.66 -71.69 -40.39
C PHE A 44 6.02 -70.29 -40.53
N ASP A 45 5.12 -70.11 -41.51
CA ASP A 45 4.31 -68.89 -41.66
C ASP A 45 3.35 -68.68 -40.47
N ASP A 46 2.78 -69.76 -39.91
CA ASP A 46 1.88 -69.67 -38.76
C ASP A 46 2.66 -69.30 -37.49
N ILE A 47 3.90 -69.80 -37.33
CA ILE A 47 4.79 -69.36 -36.25
C ILE A 47 5.13 -67.88 -36.37
N GLN A 48 5.47 -67.41 -37.57
CA GLN A 48 5.84 -66.02 -37.79
C GLN A 48 4.64 -65.07 -37.56
N LYS A 49 3.46 -65.47 -38.01
CA LYS A 49 2.20 -64.74 -37.76
C LYS A 49 1.81 -64.72 -36.28
N LYS A 50 1.98 -65.84 -35.57
CA LYS A 50 1.77 -65.91 -34.11
C LYS A 50 2.75 -65.03 -33.33
N ARG A 51 4.01 -64.96 -33.77
CA ARG A 51 5.01 -64.04 -33.21
C ARG A 51 4.60 -62.59 -33.42
N GLN A 52 4.29 -62.20 -34.66
CA GLN A 52 3.85 -60.84 -34.97
C GLN A 52 2.59 -60.44 -34.18
N ASN A 53 1.60 -61.33 -34.08
CA ASN A 53 0.42 -61.08 -33.26
C ASN A 53 0.75 -60.91 -31.77
N LYS A 54 1.67 -61.72 -31.23
CA LYS A 54 2.14 -61.57 -29.85
C LYS A 54 2.81 -60.22 -29.64
N ASP A 55 3.73 -59.85 -30.53
CA ASP A 55 4.48 -58.59 -30.46
C ASP A 55 3.53 -57.38 -30.58
N LEU A 56 2.51 -57.47 -31.43
CA LEU A 56 1.46 -56.44 -31.54
C LEU A 56 0.59 -56.34 -30.28
N MET A 57 0.23 -57.47 -29.67
CA MET A 57 -0.53 -57.50 -28.42
C MET A 57 0.28 -56.96 -27.24
N GLU A 58 1.57 -57.32 -27.17
CA GLU A 58 2.50 -56.84 -26.15
C GLU A 58 2.74 -55.33 -26.30
N LEU A 59 2.94 -54.85 -27.53
CA LEU A 59 3.05 -53.43 -27.81
C LEU A 59 1.78 -52.66 -27.42
N GLN A 60 0.59 -53.18 -27.74
CA GLN A 60 -0.68 -52.58 -27.33
C GLN A 60 -0.80 -52.55 -25.79
N SER A 61 -0.43 -53.63 -25.11
CA SER A 61 -0.44 -53.68 -23.64
C SER A 61 0.52 -52.66 -23.01
N LEU A 62 1.70 -52.46 -23.59
CA LEU A 62 2.67 -51.46 -23.12
C LEU A 62 2.17 -50.03 -23.34
N ILE A 63 1.53 -49.78 -24.49
CA ILE A 63 0.91 -48.49 -24.80
C ILE A 63 -0.19 -48.17 -23.78
N ASP A 64 -1.11 -49.11 -23.55
CA ASP A 64 -2.23 -48.93 -22.61
C ASP A 64 -1.72 -48.77 -21.17
N ALA A 65 -0.72 -49.55 -20.75
CA ALA A 65 -0.09 -49.41 -19.44
C ALA A 65 0.56 -48.03 -19.24
N HIS A 66 1.25 -47.50 -20.26
CA HIS A 66 1.87 -46.18 -20.19
C HIS A 66 0.82 -45.06 -20.07
N PHE A 67 -0.27 -45.13 -20.85
CA PHE A 67 -1.35 -44.15 -20.78
C PHE A 67 -2.10 -44.22 -19.44
N GLU A 68 -2.39 -45.41 -18.94
CA GLU A 68 -3.05 -45.57 -17.64
C GLU A 68 -2.16 -45.10 -16.47
N LEU A 69 -0.85 -45.36 -16.53
CA LEU A 69 0.08 -44.85 -15.52
C LEU A 69 0.13 -43.32 -15.54
N ARG A 70 0.34 -42.71 -16.71
CA ARG A 70 0.34 -41.25 -16.88
C ARG A 70 -0.95 -40.62 -16.41
N LYS A 71 -2.09 -41.21 -16.76
CA LYS A 71 -3.41 -40.71 -16.37
C LYS A 71 -3.59 -40.73 -14.85
N LYS A 72 -3.20 -41.81 -14.19
CA LYS A 72 -3.24 -41.91 -12.72
C LYS A 72 -2.32 -40.90 -12.06
N GLU A 73 -1.09 -40.75 -12.55
CA GLU A 73 -0.14 -39.75 -12.05
C GLU A 73 -0.67 -38.31 -12.23
N GLU A 74 -1.27 -38.01 -13.38
CA GLU A 74 -1.88 -36.70 -13.64
C GLU A 74 -3.08 -36.43 -12.73
N GLU A 75 -3.96 -37.42 -12.53
CA GLU A 75 -5.09 -37.33 -11.61
C GLU A 75 -4.64 -37.09 -10.16
N GLU A 76 -3.59 -37.80 -9.71
CA GLU A 76 -3.00 -37.60 -8.38
C GLU A 76 -2.36 -36.22 -8.24
N LEU A 77 -1.63 -35.76 -9.25
CA LEU A 77 -1.01 -34.44 -9.26
C LEU A 77 -2.06 -33.33 -9.23
N ILE A 78 -3.15 -33.48 -9.99
CA ILE A 78 -4.28 -32.55 -9.98
C ILE A 78 -4.93 -32.55 -8.60
N ALA A 79 -5.24 -33.72 -8.02
CA ALA A 79 -5.84 -33.83 -6.69
C ALA A 79 -4.96 -33.17 -5.61
N LEU A 80 -3.65 -33.35 -5.68
CA LEU A 80 -2.69 -32.71 -4.77
C LEU A 80 -2.69 -31.18 -4.93
N LYS A 81 -2.64 -30.68 -6.16
CA LYS A 81 -2.72 -29.24 -6.45
C LYS A 81 -4.02 -28.62 -5.93
N THR A 82 -5.16 -29.26 -6.20
CA THR A 82 -6.47 -28.80 -5.69
C THR A 82 -6.48 -28.76 -4.16
N ARG A 83 -5.87 -29.73 -3.47
CA ARG A 83 -5.77 -29.73 -2.00
C ARG A 83 -4.90 -28.60 -1.46
N ILE A 84 -3.79 -28.30 -2.13
CA ILE A 84 -2.90 -27.19 -1.78
C ILE A 84 -3.61 -25.85 -1.99
N GLU A 85 -4.27 -25.68 -3.13
CA GLU A 85 -5.04 -24.49 -3.46
C GLU A 85 -6.17 -24.26 -2.46
N LYS A 86 -6.92 -25.31 -2.09
CA LYS A 86 -7.94 -25.25 -1.04
C LYS A 86 -7.37 -24.77 0.29
N ARG A 87 -6.24 -25.33 0.75
CA ARG A 87 -5.58 -24.89 1.99
C ARG A 87 -5.07 -23.45 1.92
N ARG A 88 -4.60 -23.00 0.76
CA ARG A 88 -4.19 -21.60 0.55
C ARG A 88 -5.40 -20.66 0.60
N ALA A 89 -6.49 -21.04 -0.05
CA ALA A 89 -7.74 -20.29 -0.03
C ALA A 89 -8.31 -20.17 1.40
N GLU A 90 -8.33 -21.27 2.15
CA GLU A 90 -8.76 -21.29 3.56
C GLU A 90 -7.90 -20.36 4.44
N ARG A 91 -6.57 -20.37 4.27
CA ARG A 91 -5.68 -19.44 4.99
C ARG A 91 -5.93 -17.98 4.61
N ALA A 92 -6.10 -17.71 3.32
CA ALA A 92 -6.41 -16.36 2.84
C ALA A 92 -7.76 -15.87 3.39
N GLU A 93 -8.76 -16.74 3.44
CA GLU A 93 -10.08 -16.43 4.00
C GLU A 93 -10.00 -16.19 5.52
N GLN A 94 -9.26 -17.02 6.27
CA GLN A 94 -9.02 -16.81 7.69
C GLN A 94 -8.35 -15.45 7.95
N GLN A 95 -7.35 -15.07 7.14
CA GLN A 95 -6.72 -13.75 7.24
C GLN A 95 -7.69 -12.62 6.93
N ARG A 96 -8.56 -12.77 5.93
CA ARG A 96 -9.61 -11.78 5.63
C ARG A 96 -10.59 -11.62 6.78
N ILE A 97 -11.06 -12.72 7.36
CA ILE A 97 -11.99 -12.71 8.51
C ILE A 97 -11.32 -12.06 9.73
N GLN A 98 -10.04 -12.35 9.99
CA GLN A 98 -9.30 -11.72 11.09
C GLN A 98 -9.14 -10.21 10.85
N ALA A 99 -8.74 -9.80 9.64
CA ALA A 99 -8.61 -8.39 9.29
C ALA A 99 -9.94 -7.64 9.38
N GLU A 100 -11.05 -8.27 8.97
CA GLU A 100 -12.39 -7.69 9.07
C GLU A 100 -12.84 -7.53 10.52
N LYS A 101 -12.67 -8.56 11.36
CA LYS A 101 -12.97 -8.47 12.80
C LYS A 101 -12.11 -7.44 13.53
N GLU A 102 -10.85 -7.30 13.15
CA GLU A 102 -9.97 -6.28 13.72
C GLU A 102 -10.40 -4.87 13.29
N LYS A 103 -10.73 -4.70 12.02
CA LYS A 103 -11.26 -3.44 11.48
C LYS A 103 -12.59 -3.06 12.13
N GLU A 104 -13.49 -4.02 12.35
CA GLU A 104 -14.76 -3.80 13.04
C GLU A 104 -14.54 -3.38 14.50
N ARG A 105 -13.63 -4.06 15.22
CA ARG A 105 -13.26 -3.67 16.59
C ARG A 105 -12.68 -2.26 16.64
N GLN A 106 -11.84 -1.90 15.67
CA GLN A 106 -11.26 -0.57 15.58
C GLN A 106 -12.35 0.47 15.28
N ALA A 107 -13.23 0.20 14.32
CA ALA A 107 -14.37 1.05 13.99
C ALA A 107 -15.28 1.27 15.20
N ARG A 108 -15.60 0.23 15.97
CA ARG A 108 -16.41 0.35 17.20
C ARG A 108 -15.76 1.24 18.25
N ARG A 109 -14.43 1.16 18.43
CA ARG A 109 -13.70 2.05 19.35
C ARG A 109 -13.67 3.49 18.86
N GLU A 110 -13.56 3.70 17.56
CA GLU A 110 -13.58 5.03 16.95
C GLU A 110 -14.98 5.64 17.02
N GLU A 111 -16.03 4.86 16.79
CA GLU A 111 -17.43 5.27 16.90
C GLU A 111 -17.82 5.58 18.35
N GLU A 112 -17.40 4.78 19.33
CA GLU A 112 -17.63 5.08 20.75
C GLU A 112 -16.90 6.36 21.18
N LYS A 113 -15.65 6.55 20.72
CA LYS A 113 -14.91 7.80 20.93
C LYS A 113 -15.60 8.99 20.26
N LEU A 114 -16.13 8.81 19.06
CA LEU A 114 -16.84 9.85 18.32
C LEU A 114 -18.16 10.21 19.00
N ARG A 115 -18.93 9.21 19.45
CA ARG A 115 -20.18 9.41 20.20
C ARG A 115 -19.94 10.10 21.54
N LYS A 116 -18.86 9.74 22.25
CA LYS A 116 -18.45 10.41 23.49
C LYS A 116 -18.01 11.86 23.22
N ALA A 117 -17.20 12.07 22.18
CA ALA A 117 -16.79 13.41 21.76
C ALA A 117 -17.97 14.28 21.30
N GLU A 118 -18.98 13.70 20.65
CA GLU A 118 -20.20 14.40 20.24
C GLU A 118 -21.09 14.73 21.44
N ALA A 119 -21.23 13.81 22.40
CA ALA A 119 -21.97 14.06 23.64
C ALA A 119 -21.29 15.14 24.51
N ASP A 120 -19.96 15.11 24.63
CA ASP A 120 -19.20 16.12 25.36
C ASP A 120 -19.21 17.48 24.63
N ALA A 121 -19.16 17.48 23.30
CA ALA A 121 -19.31 18.70 22.50
C ALA A 121 -20.73 19.29 22.60
N LYS A 122 -21.77 18.44 22.65
CA LYS A 122 -23.15 18.89 22.84
C LYS A 122 -23.38 19.44 24.24
N LYS A 123 -22.88 18.78 25.29
CA LYS A 123 -22.92 19.30 26.66
C LYS A 123 -22.17 20.63 26.79
N LYS A 124 -20.99 20.74 26.17
CA LYS A 124 -20.22 21.99 26.15
C LYS A 124 -20.96 23.11 25.40
N ALA A 125 -21.63 22.79 24.28
CA ALA A 125 -22.46 23.75 23.55
C ALA A 125 -23.69 24.18 24.38
N ASP A 126 -24.40 23.24 25.02
CA ASP A 126 -25.57 23.54 25.86
C ASP A 126 -25.17 24.36 27.12
N GLU A 127 -24.01 24.08 27.72
CA GLU A 127 -23.46 24.86 28.84
C GLU A 127 -22.99 26.25 28.41
N GLU A 128 -22.39 26.38 27.21
CA GLU A 128 -22.00 27.67 26.66
C GLU A 128 -23.20 28.50 26.23
N ASP A 129 -24.25 27.90 25.69
CA ASP A 129 -25.49 28.60 25.33
C ASP A 129 -26.26 28.99 26.60
N LYS A 130 -26.30 28.16 27.64
CA LYS A 130 -26.83 28.54 28.96
C LYS A 130 -26.00 29.65 29.60
N LYS A 131 -24.66 29.56 29.54
CA LYS A 131 -23.74 30.59 30.05
C LYS A 131 -23.87 31.89 29.26
N LYS A 132 -24.01 31.82 27.94
CA LYS A 132 -24.21 32.97 27.05
C LYS A 132 -25.60 33.57 27.24
N SER A 133 -26.63 32.77 27.45
CA SER A 133 -27.98 33.24 27.80
C SER A 133 -27.97 33.96 29.15
N ALA A 134 -27.31 33.39 30.16
CA ALA A 134 -27.15 34.01 31.48
C ALA A 134 -26.27 35.29 31.44
N LEU A 135 -25.15 35.29 30.71
CA LEU A 135 -24.30 36.48 30.54
C LEU A 135 -24.94 37.55 29.66
N SER A 136 -25.72 37.17 28.65
CA SER A 136 -26.47 38.09 27.80
C SER A 136 -27.61 38.77 28.55
N SER A 137 -28.11 38.16 29.63
CA SER A 137 -29.12 38.75 30.51
C SER A 137 -28.54 39.68 31.59
N LEU A 138 -27.22 39.73 31.79
CA LEU A 138 -26.60 40.55 32.86
C LEU A 138 -25.47 41.49 32.42
N GLY A 139 -24.98 41.45 31.17
CA GLY A 139 -23.90 42.36 30.79
C GLY A 139 -23.52 42.32 29.33
N GLY A 140 -24.15 43.18 28.53
CA GLY A 140 -23.71 43.52 27.19
C GLY A 140 -22.36 44.25 27.24
N GLY A 141 -21.28 43.55 26.93
CA GLY A 141 -19.95 44.16 26.74
C GLY A 141 -18.78 43.19 26.69
N TYR A 142 -18.83 42.09 27.46
CA TYR A 142 -17.68 41.15 27.57
C TYR A 142 -17.78 39.90 26.65
N SER A 143 -18.96 39.65 26.07
CA SER A 143 -19.28 38.43 25.30
C SER A 143 -18.48 38.28 23.98
N SER A 144 -17.96 39.38 23.40
CA SER A 144 -17.20 39.37 22.14
C SER A 144 -15.89 38.59 22.19
N HIS A 145 -15.19 38.60 23.33
CA HIS A 145 -13.88 37.95 23.45
C HIS A 145 -14.00 36.42 23.60
N LEU A 146 -15.03 35.96 24.30
CA LEU A 146 -15.26 34.53 24.55
C LEU A 146 -15.80 33.80 23.30
N GLN A 147 -16.65 34.45 22.51
CA GLN A 147 -17.14 33.88 21.24
C GLN A 147 -16.06 33.73 20.17
N LYS A 148 -15.04 34.61 20.16
CA LYS A 148 -13.88 34.50 19.25
C LYS A 148 -12.91 33.38 19.67
N ALA A 149 -12.84 33.05 20.95
CA ALA A 149 -12.00 31.98 21.46
C ALA A 149 -12.56 30.59 21.10
N ASP A 150 -13.89 30.42 21.14
CA ASP A 150 -14.52 29.11 20.92
C ASP A 150 -14.73 28.76 19.42
N GLN A 151 -14.99 29.75 18.55
CA GLN A 151 -14.95 29.54 17.08
C GLN A 151 -13.59 29.06 16.56
N LYS A 152 -12.51 29.31 17.31
CA LYS A 152 -11.14 28.91 16.93
C LYS A 152 -10.78 27.46 17.31
N ARG A 153 -11.61 26.78 18.12
CA ARG A 153 -11.21 25.55 18.81
C ARG A 153 -12.06 24.31 18.53
N GLY A 154 -13.20 24.42 17.84
CA GLY A 154 -14.24 23.39 17.93
C GLY A 154 -14.61 22.50 16.73
N LYS A 155 -14.57 22.95 15.46
CA LYS A 155 -15.26 22.16 14.39
C LYS A 155 -14.76 22.33 12.96
N LYS A 156 -13.75 23.17 12.72
CA LYS A 156 -13.11 23.30 11.41
C LYS A 156 -11.71 22.77 11.54
N GLN A 157 -11.35 21.79 10.70
CA GLN A 157 -9.97 21.34 10.55
C GLN A 157 -9.07 22.58 10.47
N THR A 158 -8.08 22.65 11.34
CA THR A 158 -7.24 23.87 11.41
C THR A 158 -6.51 24.05 10.07
N GLU A 159 -6.23 25.29 9.66
CA GLU A 159 -5.45 25.53 8.43
C GLU A 159 -4.11 24.79 8.44
N ARG A 160 -3.54 24.58 9.64
CA ARG A 160 -2.34 23.75 9.85
C ARG A 160 -2.58 22.27 9.52
N GLU A 161 -3.68 21.70 9.97
CA GLU A 161 -4.07 20.32 9.65
C GLU A 161 -4.41 20.14 8.18
N LYS A 162 -5.13 21.10 7.56
CA LYS A 162 -5.41 21.07 6.12
C LYS A 162 -4.13 21.12 5.30
N LYS A 163 -3.21 22.03 5.62
CA LYS A 163 -1.89 22.10 4.98
C LYS A 163 -1.14 20.79 5.15
N LYS A 164 -1.12 20.21 6.36
CA LYS A 164 -0.44 18.93 6.63
C LYS A 164 -1.06 17.80 5.81
N LYS A 165 -2.39 17.74 5.71
CA LYS A 165 -3.11 16.75 4.89
C LYS A 165 -2.76 16.89 3.41
N ILE A 166 -2.88 18.09 2.85
CA ILE A 166 -2.56 18.36 1.43
C ILE A 166 -1.10 18.01 1.12
N LEU A 167 -0.17 18.35 2.00
CA LEU A 167 1.25 18.01 1.80
C LEU A 167 1.52 16.50 1.91
N ALA A 168 0.80 15.80 2.79
CA ALA A 168 0.88 14.35 2.88
C ALA A 168 0.32 13.69 1.60
N ASP A 169 -0.82 14.16 1.09
CA ASP A 169 -1.45 13.66 -0.14
C ASP A 169 -0.56 13.90 -1.37
N ARG A 170 0.18 15.02 -1.42
CA ARG A 170 1.15 15.33 -2.49
C ARG A 170 2.46 14.53 -2.38
N ARG A 171 2.76 13.95 -1.22
CA ARG A 171 4.02 13.24 -0.99
C ARG A 171 3.90 11.81 -1.50
N LYS A 172 4.56 11.53 -2.63
CA LYS A 172 4.68 10.16 -3.15
C LYS A 172 5.63 9.36 -2.24
N PRO A 173 5.21 8.19 -1.71
CA PRO A 173 6.11 7.32 -0.96
C PRO A 173 7.21 6.82 -1.89
N LEU A 174 8.45 6.85 -1.41
CA LEU A 174 9.62 6.42 -2.17
C LEU A 174 10.01 5.01 -1.72
N ASN A 175 9.99 4.07 -2.65
CA ASN A 175 10.57 2.75 -2.46
C ASN A 175 11.78 2.61 -3.39
N ILE A 176 12.98 2.49 -2.81
CA ILE A 176 14.27 2.43 -3.52
C ILE A 176 15.05 1.13 -3.25
N ASP A 177 14.61 0.32 -2.29
CA ASP A 177 15.41 -0.79 -1.74
C ASP A 177 15.58 -1.97 -2.71
N HIS A 178 14.80 -1.99 -3.80
CA HIS A 178 14.79 -3.08 -4.79
C HIS A 178 15.00 -2.57 -6.22
N LEU A 179 15.58 -1.37 -6.39
CA LEU A 179 15.82 -0.77 -7.72
C LEU A 179 17.26 -1.00 -8.20
N ASN A 180 17.41 -1.29 -9.49
CA ASN A 180 18.71 -1.38 -10.17
C ASN A 180 19.27 0.03 -10.49
N GLU A 181 20.57 0.14 -10.76
CA GLU A 181 21.28 1.42 -10.95
C GLU A 181 20.66 2.32 -12.03
N ASP A 182 20.26 1.75 -13.17
CA ASP A 182 19.63 2.50 -14.26
C ASP A 182 18.25 3.05 -13.85
N LYS A 183 17.46 2.27 -13.10
CA LYS A 183 16.15 2.72 -12.58
C LYS A 183 16.31 3.79 -11.50
N LEU A 184 17.39 3.75 -10.72
CA LEU A 184 17.71 4.81 -9.76
C LEU A 184 18.08 6.12 -10.47
N LYS A 185 18.84 6.05 -11.58
CA LYS A 185 19.17 7.21 -12.41
C LYS A 185 17.92 7.85 -13.02
N GLU A 186 16.98 7.03 -13.52
CA GLU A 186 15.69 7.52 -14.03
C GLU A 186 14.86 8.20 -12.93
N LYS A 187 14.75 7.58 -11.75
CA LYS A 187 14.04 8.18 -10.60
C LYS A 187 14.66 9.47 -10.13
N ALA A 188 15.98 9.59 -10.13
CA ALA A 188 16.68 10.82 -9.80
C ALA A 188 16.34 11.95 -10.80
N LYS A 189 16.28 11.64 -12.10
CA LYS A 189 15.85 12.59 -13.14
C LYS A 189 14.39 13.03 -12.95
N GLU A 190 13.48 12.07 -12.69
CA GLU A 190 12.07 12.37 -12.41
C GLU A 190 11.92 13.32 -11.21
N PHE A 191 12.65 13.09 -10.12
CA PHE A 191 12.62 13.98 -8.95
C PHE A 191 13.22 15.35 -9.23
N HIS A 192 14.28 15.40 -10.02
CA HIS A 192 14.90 16.66 -10.42
C HIS A 192 13.94 17.53 -11.26
N GLU A 193 13.25 16.92 -12.23
CA GLU A 193 12.22 17.60 -13.02
C GLU A 193 11.04 18.05 -12.14
N TRP A 194 10.56 17.17 -11.25
CA TRP A 194 9.49 17.51 -10.31
C TRP A 194 9.86 18.69 -9.40
N LEU A 195 11.10 18.73 -8.91
CA LEU A 195 11.61 19.82 -8.09
C LEU A 195 11.65 21.14 -8.87
N LYS A 196 12.12 21.13 -10.13
CA LYS A 196 12.10 22.33 -10.98
C LYS A 196 10.69 22.87 -11.20
N THR A 197 9.71 21.99 -11.44
CA THR A 197 8.31 22.40 -11.60
C THR A 197 7.81 23.13 -10.35
N LEU A 198 8.05 22.56 -9.16
CA LEU A 198 7.65 23.17 -7.90
C LEU A 198 8.36 24.52 -7.65
N GLU A 199 9.62 24.65 -8.04
CA GLU A 199 10.36 25.92 -7.94
C GLU A 199 9.78 26.99 -8.88
N SER A 200 9.42 26.63 -10.11
CA SER A 200 8.75 27.52 -11.06
C SER A 200 7.40 27.99 -10.52
N GLU A 201 6.55 27.07 -10.06
CA GLU A 201 5.23 27.42 -9.47
C GLU A 201 5.38 28.35 -8.26
N LYS A 202 6.39 28.10 -7.41
CA LYS A 202 6.70 28.96 -6.26
C LYS A 202 7.08 30.37 -6.72
N TYR A 203 7.89 30.49 -7.77
CA TYR A 203 8.29 31.78 -8.33
C TYR A 203 7.08 32.57 -8.85
N ASP A 204 6.23 31.93 -9.66
CA ASP A 204 5.03 32.58 -10.21
C ASP A 204 4.08 33.06 -9.11
N HIS A 205 3.88 32.24 -8.06
CA HIS A 205 3.11 32.63 -6.89
C HIS A 205 3.73 33.80 -6.13
N MET A 206 5.06 33.84 -6.00
CA MET A 206 5.76 34.95 -5.35
C MET A 206 5.59 36.26 -6.13
N GLU A 207 5.76 36.23 -7.46
CA GLU A 207 5.58 37.42 -8.31
C GLU A 207 4.12 37.90 -8.32
N LYS A 208 3.16 36.96 -8.41
CA LYS A 208 1.74 37.28 -8.29
C LYS A 208 1.43 37.95 -6.94
N LEU A 209 1.99 37.45 -5.84
CA LEU A 209 1.79 38.03 -4.52
C LEU A 209 2.39 39.45 -4.43
N LYS A 210 3.57 39.68 -5.00
CA LYS A 210 4.16 41.04 -5.07
C LYS A 210 3.26 42.01 -5.81
N ARG A 211 2.75 41.60 -6.98
CA ARG A 211 1.81 42.40 -7.78
C ARG A 211 0.51 42.70 -7.00
N GLN A 212 -0.09 41.68 -6.38
CA GLN A 212 -1.31 41.85 -5.59
C GLN A 212 -1.10 42.79 -4.39
N LYS A 213 0.06 42.74 -3.72
CA LYS A 213 0.39 43.67 -2.64
C LYS A 213 0.42 45.13 -3.14
N TYR A 214 0.98 45.37 -4.31
CA TYR A 214 1.00 46.69 -4.92
C TYR A 214 -0.42 47.16 -5.31
N GLU A 215 -1.22 46.29 -5.94
CA GLU A 215 -2.60 46.57 -6.30
C GLU A 215 -3.45 46.92 -5.07
N VAL A 216 -3.37 46.13 -3.99
CA VAL A 216 -4.06 46.41 -2.73
C VAL A 216 -3.65 47.75 -2.14
N THR A 217 -2.35 48.06 -2.15
CA THR A 217 -1.84 49.34 -1.62
C THR A 217 -2.38 50.52 -2.43
N THR A 218 -2.40 50.39 -3.76
CA THR A 218 -2.91 51.43 -4.66
C THR A 218 -4.42 51.62 -4.51
N LEU A 219 -5.17 50.52 -4.43
CA LEU A 219 -6.62 50.56 -4.23
C LEU A 219 -7.00 51.19 -2.90
N ARG A 220 -6.26 50.92 -1.82
CA ARG A 220 -6.46 51.57 -0.52
C ARG A 220 -6.33 53.09 -0.62
N LYS A 221 -5.27 53.59 -1.25
CA LYS A 221 -5.08 55.03 -1.50
C LYS A 221 -6.22 55.62 -2.33
N ARG A 222 -6.67 54.92 -3.37
CA ARG A 222 -7.79 55.38 -4.21
C ARG A 222 -9.10 55.45 -3.44
N VAL A 223 -9.37 54.49 -2.56
CA VAL A 223 -10.55 54.51 -1.67
C VAL A 223 -10.47 55.69 -0.69
N GLU A 224 -9.30 55.94 -0.09
CA GLU A 224 -9.08 57.08 0.79
C GLU A 224 -9.30 58.42 0.06
N GLU A 225 -8.81 58.55 -1.17
CA GLU A 225 -9.04 59.74 -1.99
C GLU A 225 -10.51 59.96 -2.36
N LEU A 226 -11.24 58.89 -2.74
CA LEU A 226 -12.66 58.99 -3.04
C LEU A 226 -13.46 59.40 -1.80
N ASN A 227 -13.21 58.75 -0.65
CA ASN A 227 -13.85 59.11 0.61
C ASN A 227 -13.54 60.56 1.05
N LYS A 228 -12.36 61.08 0.69
CA LYS A 228 -11.98 62.47 0.98
C LYS A 228 -12.63 63.47 0.02
N ARG A 229 -12.84 63.08 -1.24
CA ARG A 229 -13.53 63.92 -2.25
C ARG A 229 -15.05 63.96 -2.02
N GLU A 230 -15.64 62.88 -1.52
CA GLU A 230 -17.04 62.79 -1.12
C GLU A 230 -17.33 63.43 0.24
N GLY A 231 -16.62 64.52 0.61
CA GLY A 231 -16.74 65.18 1.91
C GLY A 231 -18.19 65.35 2.35
N ILE A 232 -18.61 64.56 3.34
CA ILE A 232 -19.86 64.67 4.12
C ILE A 232 -21.13 64.72 3.25
N GLY A 233 -21.74 63.55 3.07
CA GLY A 233 -23.10 63.41 2.55
C GLY A 233 -23.81 62.18 3.12
N GLY A 234 -23.94 62.10 4.44
CA GLY A 234 -24.86 61.16 5.08
C GLY A 234 -24.25 60.32 6.19
N ALA A 235 -24.72 60.57 7.40
CA ALA A 235 -24.60 59.66 8.51
C ALA A 235 -25.15 58.27 8.12
N VAL A 236 -24.27 57.30 7.90
CA VAL A 236 -24.60 55.89 8.15
C VAL A 236 -23.39 55.27 8.85
N ALA A 237 -23.58 55.08 10.15
CA ALA A 237 -22.72 54.25 10.96
C ALA A 237 -22.64 52.84 10.35
N SER A 238 -21.43 52.40 10.06
CA SER A 238 -21.10 50.98 10.20
C SER A 238 -19.63 50.87 10.58
N ASN A 239 -19.42 50.54 11.85
CA ASN A 239 -18.16 50.12 12.45
C ASN A 239 -17.31 49.29 11.46
N VAL A 240 -16.20 49.86 11.00
CA VAL A 240 -15.05 49.09 10.50
C VAL A 240 -13.79 49.48 11.29
N ASP A 241 -13.95 49.72 12.59
CA ASP A 241 -12.84 49.65 13.53
C ASP A 241 -12.63 48.18 13.89
N GLY A 242 -11.68 47.56 13.20
CA GLY A 242 -11.43 46.14 13.29
C GLY A 242 -10.03 45.73 12.85
N LYS A 243 -9.00 46.36 13.44
CA LYS A 243 -7.61 45.88 13.55
C LYS A 243 -7.01 45.24 12.29
N LEU A 244 -6.20 46.02 11.57
CA LEU A 244 -5.03 45.48 10.85
C LEU A 244 -3.77 46.26 11.23
N THR A 245 -3.56 46.47 12.53
CA THR A 245 -2.22 46.67 13.08
C THR A 245 -1.52 45.31 13.07
N GLU A 246 -0.24 45.32 12.67
CA GLU A 246 0.64 44.16 12.47
C GLU A 246 0.36 43.30 11.22
N VAL A 247 0.79 43.81 10.06
CA VAL A 247 1.61 42.97 9.20
C VAL A 247 2.98 42.91 9.88
N GLN A 248 3.14 42.02 10.86
CA GLN A 248 4.48 41.59 11.24
C GLN A 248 5.14 41.11 9.95
N ASN A 249 6.30 41.69 9.65
CA ASN A 249 7.23 41.17 8.65
C ASN A 249 7.55 39.71 9.02
N ILE A 250 6.76 38.76 8.53
CA ILE A 250 7.17 37.36 8.50
C ILE A 250 8.13 37.26 7.32
N THR A 251 9.36 37.71 7.57
CA THR A 251 10.53 37.27 6.82
C THR A 251 10.59 35.76 7.04
N PHE A 252 10.07 34.97 6.10
CA PHE A 252 10.45 33.57 5.97
C PHE A 252 11.92 33.57 5.51
N HIS A 253 12.82 33.71 6.47
CA HIS A 253 14.22 33.38 6.29
C HIS A 253 14.29 31.86 6.18
N ILE A 254 14.28 31.36 4.95
CA ILE A 254 14.81 30.03 4.65
C ILE A 254 16.32 30.26 4.58
N PRO A 255 17.11 29.75 5.54
CA PRO A 255 18.56 29.87 5.46
C PRO A 255 19.03 29.00 4.29
N ILE A 256 19.25 29.63 3.14
CA ILE A 256 20.11 29.06 2.10
C ILE A 256 21.51 29.52 2.47
N GLY A 257 22.10 28.83 3.44
CA GLY A 257 23.52 28.95 3.74
C GLY A 257 24.31 28.25 2.65
N ILE A 258 24.76 29.01 1.65
CA ILE A 258 25.96 28.65 0.89
C ILE A 258 27.08 29.53 1.46
N PRO A 259 28.01 28.98 2.26
CA PRO A 259 29.12 29.76 2.80
C PRO A 259 30.17 29.97 1.69
N GLY A 260 30.52 31.22 1.44
CA GLY A 260 31.73 31.58 0.71
C GLY A 260 31.50 32.10 -0.71
N GLN A 261 31.15 33.38 -0.82
CA GLN A 261 31.63 34.20 -1.93
C GLN A 261 31.63 35.67 -1.51
N THR A 262 32.80 36.13 -1.08
CA THR A 262 33.15 37.56 -1.02
C THR A 262 33.54 37.99 -2.42
N PHE A 263 32.95 39.07 -2.94
CA PHE A 263 33.56 39.85 -4.02
C PHE A 263 33.79 41.30 -3.56
N PRO A 264 34.95 41.90 -3.89
CA PRO A 264 35.41 43.20 -3.38
C PRO A 264 34.87 44.37 -4.23
N PRO A 265 35.20 45.65 -3.93
CA PRO A 265 34.32 46.82 -4.10
C PRO A 265 34.06 47.27 -5.54
#